data_AF-F8PYF0-F1
#
_entry.id   AF-F8PYF0-F1
#
_cell.length_a   1.000
_cell.length_b   1.000
_cell.length_c   1.000
_cell.angle_alpha   90.00
_cell.angle_beta   90.00
_cell.angle_gamma   90.00
#
_symmetry.space_group_name_H-M   'P 1'
#
loop_
_entity.id
_entity.type
_entity.pdbx_description
1 polymer ?
#
loop_
_entity_poly.entity_id
_entity_poly.type
_entity_poly.pdbx_seq_one_letter_code
_entity_poly.pdbx_strand_id
1 'polypeptide(L)'
;MADSHFIIRYLIENGISTDPDDGLTPAQKAESRAFQALMEDVLYTAIVCERWYVDENYATLVKEMFSSIPWPIRSVVWGGTLWRRSIGWRRKVSRHWMRVYLCTYFHGDKPSLIDITIGGFLANCLDTKADPYFSDKVMASPVLRSFCHRINAPLFPEYKHLLGELTAGDKPSEEGTAETS
;
A
#
# COMPACT_ATOMS: atom_id res chain seq x y z
N MET A 1 -19.34 -15.03 3.59
CA MET A 1 -18.19 -14.16 3.90
C MET A 1 -17.71 -13.58 2.59
N ALA A 2 -17.78 -12.27 2.41
CA ALA A 2 -17.19 -11.60 1.26
C ALA A 2 -15.74 -11.29 1.64
N ASP A 3 -14.81 -12.05 1.06
CA ASP A 3 -13.38 -11.81 1.17
C ASP A 3 -12.82 -11.70 -0.25
N SER A 4 -11.73 -10.95 -0.41
CA SER A 4 -11.10 -10.69 -1.72
C SER A 4 -10.88 -11.98 -2.51
N HIS A 5 -10.52 -13.08 -1.83
CA HIS A 5 -10.35 -14.39 -2.46
C HIS A 5 -11.61 -14.88 -3.20
N PHE A 6 -12.78 -14.80 -2.57
CA PHE A 6 -14.04 -15.25 -3.19
C PHE A 6 -14.48 -14.33 -4.31
N ILE A 7 -14.24 -13.02 -4.18
CA ILE A 7 -14.55 -12.04 -5.23
C ILE A 7 -13.70 -12.31 -6.47
N ILE A 8 -12.38 -12.42 -6.30
CA ILE A 8 -11.45 -12.71 -7.41
C ILE A 8 -11.84 -14.02 -8.09
N ARG A 9 -12.09 -15.07 -7.30
CA ARG A 9 -12.49 -16.37 -7.84
C ARG A 9 -13.80 -16.27 -8.63
N TYR A 10 -14.80 -15.57 -8.11
CA TYR A 10 -16.06 -15.33 -8.81
C TYR A 10 -15.85 -14.57 -10.13
N LEU A 11 -15.03 -13.52 -10.14
CA LEU A 11 -14.75 -12.73 -11.34
C LEU A 11 -14.07 -13.58 -12.43
N ILE A 12 -13.17 -14.47 -12.05
CA ILE A 12 -12.48 -15.39 -12.98
C ILE A 12 -13.45 -16.47 -13.48
N GLU A 13 -14.16 -17.15 -12.58
CA GLU A 13 -15.10 -18.23 -12.91
C GLU A 13 -16.22 -17.77 -13.85
N ASN A 14 -16.62 -16.50 -13.76
CA ASN A 14 -17.66 -15.91 -14.62
C ASN A 14 -17.10 -15.20 -15.86
N GLY A 15 -15.79 -15.30 -16.12
CA GLY A 15 -15.16 -14.69 -17.31
C GLY A 15 -15.16 -13.16 -17.33
N ILE A 16 -15.37 -12.51 -16.18
CA ILE A 16 -15.38 -11.06 -16.03
C ILE A 16 -13.94 -10.52 -16.02
N SER A 17 -13.01 -11.26 -15.42
CA SER A 17 -11.59 -10.94 -15.39
C SER A 17 -10.75 -12.15 -15.80
N THR A 18 -9.65 -11.89 -16.50
CA THR A 18 -8.59 -12.89 -16.69
C THR A 18 -7.92 -13.20 -15.34
N ASP A 19 -7.46 -14.44 -15.15
CA ASP A 19 -6.68 -14.83 -13.97
C ASP A 19 -5.28 -14.19 -14.03
N PRO A 20 -4.92 -13.27 -13.09
CA PRO A 20 -3.59 -12.67 -13.05
C PRO A 20 -2.48 -13.67 -12.71
N ASP A 21 -2.82 -14.81 -12.11
CA ASP A 21 -1.88 -15.87 -11.75
C ASP A 21 -1.84 -17.00 -12.81
N ASP A 22 -2.42 -16.78 -13.98
CA ASP A 22 -2.33 -17.71 -15.10
C ASP A 22 -0.87 -17.86 -15.58
N GLY A 23 -0.47 -19.09 -15.86
CA GLY A 23 0.91 -19.44 -16.21
C GLY A 23 1.90 -19.53 -15.05
N LEU A 24 1.51 -19.22 -13.81
CA LEU A 24 2.38 -19.43 -12.64
C LEU A 24 2.47 -20.91 -12.25
N THR A 25 3.69 -21.37 -11.96
CA THR A 25 3.93 -22.71 -11.41
C THR A 25 3.36 -22.86 -9.99
N PRO A 26 3.08 -24.09 -9.52
CA PRO A 26 2.61 -24.29 -8.15
C PRO A 26 3.54 -23.70 -7.08
N ALA A 27 4.86 -23.73 -7.31
CA ALA A 27 5.85 -23.13 -6.42
C ALA A 27 5.71 -21.60 -6.38
N GLN A 28 5.56 -20.94 -7.53
CA GLN A 28 5.35 -19.49 -7.61
C GLN A 28 4.04 -19.07 -6.95
N LYS A 29 2.96 -19.82 -7.12
CA LYS A 29 1.69 -19.56 -6.43
C LYS A 29 1.83 -19.68 -4.90
N ALA A 30 2.59 -20.66 -4.42
CA ALA A 30 2.90 -20.80 -3.00
C ALA A 30 3.73 -19.62 -2.46
N GLU A 31 4.74 -19.17 -3.22
CA GLU A 31 5.52 -17.98 -2.89
C GLU A 31 4.66 -16.71 -2.85
N SER A 32 3.81 -16.49 -3.87
CA SER A 32 2.84 -15.39 -3.87
C SER A 32 1.98 -15.41 -2.62
N ARG A 33 1.43 -16.58 -2.24
CA ARG A 33 0.57 -16.67 -1.05
C ARG A 33 1.33 -16.42 0.24
N ALA A 34 2.57 -16.90 0.35
CA ALA A 34 3.42 -16.62 1.50
C ALA A 34 3.70 -15.11 1.66
N PHE A 35 3.96 -14.42 0.56
CA PHE A 35 4.14 -12.97 0.56
C PHE A 35 2.85 -12.20 0.86
N GLN A 36 1.71 -12.61 0.29
CA GLN A 36 0.41 -12.02 0.64
C GLN A 36 0.13 -12.16 2.13
N ALA A 37 0.32 -13.35 2.71
CA ALA A 37 0.14 -13.57 4.14
C ALA A 37 1.11 -12.72 4.99
N LEU A 38 2.37 -12.56 4.56
CA LEU A 38 3.33 -11.68 5.22
C LEU A 38 2.84 -10.22 5.19
N MET A 39 2.31 -9.75 4.06
CA MET A 39 1.78 -8.39 3.94
C MET A 39 0.53 -8.19 4.80
N GLU A 40 -0.42 -9.13 4.74
CA GLU A 40 -1.67 -9.11 5.49
C GLU A 40 -1.43 -9.16 7.01
N ASP A 41 -0.47 -9.95 7.49
CA ASP A 41 -0.22 -10.11 8.94
C ASP A 41 0.77 -9.06 9.49
N VAL A 42 1.84 -8.76 8.74
CA VAL A 42 2.92 -7.88 9.24
C VAL A 42 2.76 -6.45 8.76
N LEU A 43 2.67 -6.24 7.45
CA LEU A 43 2.69 -4.89 6.89
C LEU A 43 1.40 -4.12 7.19
N TYR A 44 0.25 -4.75 6.96
CA TYR A 44 -1.05 -4.18 7.29
C TYR A 44 -1.15 -3.83 8.78
N THR A 45 -0.74 -4.73 9.67
CA THR A 45 -0.71 -4.46 11.11
C THR A 45 0.17 -3.25 11.44
N ALA A 46 1.32 -3.11 10.77
CA ALA A 46 2.23 -1.98 11.00
C ALA A 46 1.65 -0.65 10.53
N ILE A 47 1.01 -0.62 9.35
CA ILE A 47 0.28 0.55 8.83
C ILE A 47 -0.86 0.92 9.78
N VAL A 48 -1.68 -0.05 10.19
CA VAL A 48 -2.76 0.19 11.15
C VAL A 48 -2.22 0.73 12.48
N CYS A 49 -1.09 0.21 12.97
CA CYS A 49 -0.45 0.78 14.17
C CYS A 49 -0.04 2.24 13.95
N GLU A 50 0.58 2.58 12.83
CA GLU A 50 0.95 3.97 12.55
C GLU A 50 -0.26 4.90 12.51
N ARG A 51 -1.31 4.50 11.79
CA ARG A 51 -2.55 5.28 11.62
C ARG A 51 -3.33 5.48 12.91
N TRP A 52 -3.43 4.42 13.72
CA TRP A 52 -4.36 4.38 14.85
C TRP A 52 -3.68 4.53 16.21
N TYR A 53 -2.36 4.34 16.33
CA TYR A 53 -1.67 4.42 17.62
C TYR A 53 -0.96 5.77 17.83
N VAL A 54 -0.46 6.39 16.75
CA VAL A 54 0.13 7.73 16.81
C VAL A 54 -1.00 8.76 16.79
N ASP A 55 -1.10 9.58 17.83
CA ASP A 55 -2.26 10.47 18.01
C ASP A 55 -2.38 11.53 16.92
N GLU A 56 -1.24 12.04 16.43
CA GLU A 56 -1.17 12.98 15.31
C GLU A 56 -1.69 12.35 14.01
N ASN A 57 -1.27 11.12 13.72
CA ASN A 57 -1.69 10.39 12.53
C ASN A 57 -3.17 10.02 12.61
N TYR A 58 -3.65 9.59 13.78
CA TYR A 58 -5.07 9.31 13.98
C TYR A 58 -5.94 10.55 13.81
N ALA A 59 -5.54 11.69 14.37
CA ALA A 59 -6.27 12.93 14.20
C ALA A 59 -6.35 13.32 12.71
N THR A 60 -5.27 13.09 11.97
CA THR A 60 -5.21 13.28 10.52
C THR A 60 -6.14 12.31 9.80
N LEU A 61 -6.06 11.01 10.07
CA LEU A 61 -6.90 9.97 9.49
C LEU A 61 -8.39 10.26 9.71
N VAL A 62 -8.78 10.59 10.94
CA VAL A 62 -10.17 10.86 11.28
C VAL A 62 -10.67 12.12 10.57
N LYS A 63 -9.82 13.15 10.45
CA LYS A 63 -10.14 14.35 9.68
C LYS A 63 -10.33 14.02 8.21
N GLU A 64 -9.45 13.22 7.61
CA GLU A 64 -9.55 12.81 6.21
C GLU A 64 -10.79 11.95 5.95
N MET A 65 -10.98 10.88 6.71
CA MET A 65 -12.06 9.91 6.51
C MET A 65 -13.45 10.43 6.93
N PHE A 66 -13.52 11.26 7.98
CA PHE A 66 -14.80 11.58 8.62
C PHE A 66 -15.17 13.08 8.58
N SER A 67 -14.42 13.93 7.86
CA SER A 67 -14.74 15.36 7.66
C SER A 67 -16.09 15.62 6.98
N SER A 68 -16.71 14.62 6.36
CA SER A 68 -18.05 14.71 5.77
C SER A 68 -19.18 14.18 6.66
N ILE A 69 -18.87 13.51 7.78
CA ILE A 69 -19.88 12.90 8.67
C ILE A 69 -20.42 13.91 9.70
N PRO A 70 -21.75 14.03 9.92
CA PRO A 70 -22.30 14.92 10.96
C PRO A 70 -21.82 14.60 12.39
N TRP A 71 -21.76 15.64 13.24
CA TRP A 71 -21.17 15.56 14.59
C TRP A 71 -21.72 14.47 15.54
N PRO A 72 -23.02 14.07 15.52
CA PRO A 72 -23.49 13.04 16.46
C PRO A 72 -23.08 11.62 16.06
N ILE A 73 -22.77 11.37 14.78
CA ILE A 73 -22.24 10.08 14.32
C ILE A 73 -20.72 10.02 14.55
N ARG A 74 -20.03 11.16 14.38
CA ARG A 74 -18.59 11.27 14.67
C ARG A 74 -18.28 10.82 16.09
N SER A 75 -18.97 11.31 17.11
CA SER A 75 -18.68 10.98 18.52
C SER A 75 -18.74 9.48 18.85
N VAL A 76 -19.53 8.68 18.13
CA VAL A 76 -19.59 7.22 18.30
C VAL A 76 -18.35 6.53 17.74
N VAL A 77 -17.84 6.97 16.59
CA VAL A 77 -16.58 6.47 16.00
C VAL A 77 -15.39 6.74 16.92
N TRP A 78 -15.40 7.90 17.60
CA TRP A 78 -14.38 8.27 18.59
C TRP A 78 -14.38 7.37 19.85
N GLY A 79 -15.51 6.73 20.18
CA GLY A 79 -15.61 5.71 21.24
C GLY A 79 -14.84 4.42 20.94
N GLY A 80 -14.37 4.24 19.70
CA GLY A 80 -13.45 3.16 19.28
C GLY A 80 -12.06 3.24 19.90
N THR A 81 -11.79 4.19 20.79
CA THR A 81 -10.55 4.28 21.59
C THR A 81 -10.25 3.02 22.41
N LEU A 82 -11.28 2.20 22.71
CA LEU A 82 -11.09 0.86 23.30
C LEU A 82 -10.44 -0.12 22.31
N TRP A 83 -10.80 -0.07 21.02
CA TRP A 83 -10.18 -0.87 19.95
C TRP A 83 -8.68 -0.54 19.81
N ARG A 84 -8.31 0.74 19.96
CA ARG A 84 -6.93 1.26 20.03
C ARG A 84 -6.04 0.54 21.07
N ARG A 85 -6.61 0.11 22.20
CA ARG A 85 -5.87 -0.59 23.28
C ARG A 85 -5.83 -2.10 23.09
N SER A 86 -6.71 -2.67 22.26
CA SER A 86 -6.81 -4.11 21.98
C SER A 86 -5.93 -4.56 20.82
N ILE A 87 -5.52 -3.66 19.92
CA ILE A 87 -4.50 -3.95 18.90
C ILE A 87 -3.15 -4.07 19.62
N GLY A 88 -2.84 -5.29 20.08
CA GLY A 88 -1.60 -5.58 20.77
C GLY A 88 -0.39 -5.21 19.91
N TRP A 89 0.55 -4.47 20.52
CA TRP A 89 1.79 -4.03 19.89
C TRP A 89 2.66 -5.24 19.50
N ARG A 90 2.63 -5.69 18.23
CA ARG A 90 3.61 -6.67 17.72
C ARG A 90 4.78 -5.93 17.08
N ARG A 91 5.87 -5.83 17.85
CA ARG A 91 7.11 -5.11 17.53
C ARG A 91 8.02 -5.81 16.48
N LYS A 92 7.45 -6.52 15.50
CA LYS A 92 8.23 -7.23 14.48
C LYS A 92 7.79 -6.87 13.06
N VAL A 93 8.03 -5.63 12.65
CA VAL A 93 8.32 -5.37 11.23
C VAL A 93 9.78 -5.79 11.00
N SER A 94 9.95 -7.04 10.59
CA SER A 94 11.23 -7.51 10.07
C SER A 94 11.55 -6.73 8.79
N ARG A 95 12.82 -6.31 8.61
CA ARG A 95 13.36 -5.64 7.41
C ARG A 95 13.22 -6.44 6.09
N HIS A 96 12.50 -7.56 6.10
CA HIS A 96 12.48 -8.56 5.02
C HIS A 96 11.47 -8.29 3.89
N TRP A 97 10.64 -7.25 3.95
CA TRP A 97 9.77 -6.86 2.82
C TRP A 97 10.57 -6.34 1.60
N MET A 98 11.85 -6.02 1.82
CA MET A 98 12.81 -5.51 0.84
C MET A 98 13.35 -6.55 -0.17
N ARG A 99 12.57 -7.58 -0.54
CA ARG A 99 12.97 -8.53 -1.60
C ARG A 99 12.26 -8.33 -2.94
N VAL A 100 11.38 -7.33 -3.06
CA VAL A 100 10.71 -6.97 -4.32
C VAL A 100 11.68 -6.36 -5.36
N TYR A 101 12.98 -6.25 -5.07
CA TYR A 101 13.90 -5.33 -5.74
C TYR A 101 14.69 -5.85 -6.96
N LEU A 102 14.40 -7.04 -7.51
CA LEU A 102 15.25 -7.61 -8.56
C LEU A 102 14.57 -7.84 -9.92
N CYS A 103 13.24 -7.73 -10.00
CA CYS A 103 12.48 -7.99 -11.23
C CYS A 103 11.47 -6.87 -11.53
N THR A 104 11.00 -6.77 -12.77
CA THR A 104 9.98 -5.79 -13.20
C THR A 104 8.67 -5.97 -12.43
N TYR A 105 8.25 -7.23 -12.25
CA TYR A 105 7.17 -7.69 -11.39
C TYR A 105 7.64 -8.93 -10.61
N PHE A 106 6.88 -9.34 -9.59
CA PHE A 106 7.29 -10.35 -8.61
C PHE A 106 7.72 -11.68 -9.26
N HIS A 107 6.99 -12.14 -10.29
CA HIS A 107 7.27 -13.40 -11.00
C HIS A 107 7.82 -13.24 -12.42
N GLY A 108 8.18 -12.03 -12.85
CA GLY A 108 8.75 -11.78 -14.19
C GLY A 108 8.25 -10.50 -14.84
N ASP A 109 7.80 -10.61 -16.10
CA ASP A 109 7.51 -9.46 -16.97
C ASP A 109 6.04 -9.02 -16.96
N LYS A 110 5.13 -9.86 -16.45
CA LYS A 110 3.70 -9.55 -16.33
C LYS A 110 3.31 -9.41 -14.86
N PRO A 111 2.40 -8.49 -14.52
CA PRO A 111 1.89 -8.37 -13.17
C PRO A 111 1.05 -9.60 -12.82
N SER A 112 1.32 -10.18 -11.67
CA SER A 112 0.53 -11.24 -11.07
C SER A 112 -0.34 -10.69 -9.94
N LEU A 113 -1.16 -11.54 -9.32
CA LEU A 113 -2.08 -11.08 -8.26
C LEU A 113 -1.33 -10.47 -7.07
N ILE A 114 -0.15 -11.00 -6.72
CA ILE A 114 0.68 -10.42 -5.66
C ILE A 114 1.16 -9.00 -6.02
N ASP A 115 1.49 -8.72 -7.28
CA ASP A 115 1.89 -7.39 -7.73
C ASP A 115 0.74 -6.38 -7.59
N ILE A 116 -0.48 -6.80 -7.95
CA ILE A 116 -1.69 -5.99 -7.81
C ILE A 116 -1.95 -5.70 -6.33
N THR A 117 -1.84 -6.71 -5.47
CA THR A 117 -2.00 -6.55 -4.01
C THR A 117 -0.94 -5.60 -3.43
N ILE A 118 0.34 -5.75 -3.81
CA ILE A 118 1.41 -4.82 -3.38
C ILE A 118 1.11 -3.41 -3.88
N GLY A 119 0.73 -3.27 -5.15
CA GLY A 119 0.40 -1.99 -5.77
C GLY A 119 -0.70 -1.24 -5.03
N GLY A 120 -1.79 -1.94 -4.67
CA GLY A 120 -2.89 -1.37 -3.90
C GLY A 120 -2.49 -0.94 -2.49
N PHE A 121 -1.68 -1.74 -1.79
CA PHE A 121 -1.15 -1.38 -0.48
C PHE A 121 -0.26 -0.13 -0.54
N LEU A 122 0.66 -0.07 -1.50
CA LEU A 122 1.56 1.08 -1.66
C LEU A 122 0.80 2.34 -2.07
N ALA A 123 -0.15 2.23 -3.00
CA ALA A 123 -1.01 3.35 -3.38
C ALA A 123 -1.79 3.88 -2.17
N ASN A 124 -2.33 3.00 -1.33
CA ASN A 124 -3.04 3.40 -0.13
C ASN A 124 -2.14 4.11 0.91
N CYS A 125 -0.87 3.69 1.03
CA CYS A 125 0.09 4.35 1.92
C CYS A 125 0.48 5.75 1.40
N LEU A 126 0.55 5.93 0.09
CA LEU A 126 0.93 7.20 -0.53
C LEU A 126 -0.22 8.21 -0.56
N ASP A 127 -1.46 7.75 -0.73
CA ASP A 127 -2.63 8.63 -0.84
C ASP A 127 -3.14 9.11 0.53
N THR A 128 -2.76 8.43 1.62
CA THR A 128 -3.22 8.74 2.98
C THR A 128 -2.18 9.58 3.73
N LYS A 129 -2.56 10.73 4.31
CA LYS A 129 -1.60 11.58 5.06
C LYS A 129 -1.30 11.09 6.47
N ALA A 130 -2.00 10.06 6.91
CA ALA A 130 -1.81 9.42 8.21
C ALA A 130 -0.69 8.36 8.24
N ASP A 131 0.06 8.17 7.15
CA ASP A 131 1.17 7.21 7.04
C ASP A 131 2.51 7.85 6.64
N PRO A 132 2.99 8.90 7.33
CA PRO A 132 4.22 9.58 6.96
C PRO A 132 5.43 8.62 6.92
N TYR A 133 5.55 7.66 7.84
CA TYR A 133 6.68 6.74 7.84
C TYR A 133 6.69 5.83 6.60
N PHE A 134 5.56 5.23 6.23
CA PHE A 134 5.51 4.36 5.05
C PHE A 134 5.61 5.14 3.75
N SER A 135 4.90 6.26 3.62
CA SER A 135 4.96 7.11 2.43
C SER A 135 6.39 7.63 2.19
N ASP A 136 7.08 8.11 3.23
CA ASP A 136 8.49 8.55 3.13
C ASP A 136 9.41 7.41 2.67
N LYS A 137 9.23 6.19 3.19
CA LYS A 137 10.04 5.03 2.79
C LYS A 137 9.81 4.65 1.33
N VAL A 138 8.58 4.74 0.84
CA VAL A 138 8.25 4.48 -0.55
C VAL A 138 8.84 5.57 -1.44
N MET A 139 8.66 6.84 -1.08
CA MET A 139 9.16 7.98 -1.84
C MET A 139 10.68 8.09 -1.87
N ALA A 140 11.36 7.63 -0.82
CA ALA A 140 12.82 7.56 -0.77
C ALA A 140 13.43 6.45 -1.64
N SER A 141 12.62 5.51 -2.14
CA SER A 141 13.09 4.37 -2.94
C SER A 141 12.68 4.51 -4.41
N PRO A 142 13.62 4.81 -5.33
CA PRO A 142 13.31 4.90 -6.76
C PRO A 142 12.69 3.62 -7.32
N VAL A 143 13.08 2.46 -6.77
CA VAL A 143 12.54 1.16 -7.20
C VAL A 143 11.08 1.00 -6.80
N LEU A 144 10.71 1.39 -5.57
CA LEU A 144 9.31 1.32 -5.11
C LEU A 144 8.44 2.34 -5.84
N ARG A 145 8.95 3.56 -6.07
CA ARG A 145 8.22 4.56 -6.86
C ARG A 145 7.97 4.08 -8.28
N SER A 146 9.01 3.59 -8.94
CA SER A 146 8.92 3.04 -10.30
C SER A 146 7.95 1.87 -10.37
N PHE A 147 7.99 0.96 -9.40
CA PHE A 147 7.04 -0.15 -9.30
C PHE A 147 5.61 0.35 -9.11
N CYS A 148 5.38 1.25 -8.14
CA CYS A 148 4.06 1.79 -7.84
C CYS A 148 3.47 2.53 -9.03
N HIS A 149 4.29 3.29 -9.77
CA HIS A 149 3.87 3.94 -11.00
C HIS A 149 3.52 2.91 -12.09
N ARG A 150 4.40 1.91 -12.34
CA ARG A 150 4.16 0.87 -13.36
C ARG A 150 2.87 0.10 -13.14
N ILE A 151 2.56 -0.26 -11.90
CA ILE A 151 1.36 -1.06 -11.60
C ILE A 151 0.09 -0.22 -11.63
N ASN A 152 0.12 1.02 -11.11
CA ASN A 152 -1.09 1.84 -11.00
C ASN A 152 -1.43 2.62 -12.28
N ALA A 153 -0.44 3.08 -13.06
CA ALA A 153 -0.71 3.86 -14.27
C ALA A 153 -1.66 3.20 -15.28
N PRO A 154 -1.52 1.90 -15.62
CA PRO A 154 -2.44 1.24 -16.55
C PRO A 154 -3.76 0.82 -15.90
N LEU A 155 -3.78 0.53 -14.59
CA LEU A 155 -4.97 0.05 -13.88
C LEU A 155 -5.89 1.19 -13.42
N PHE A 156 -5.32 2.32 -13.00
CA PHE A 156 -6.00 3.46 -12.39
C PHE A 156 -5.46 4.79 -12.95
N PRO A 157 -5.65 5.06 -14.26
CA PRO A 157 -5.20 6.32 -14.88
C PRO A 157 -5.83 7.58 -14.25
N GLU A 158 -6.93 7.43 -13.52
CA GLU A 158 -7.59 8.48 -12.75
C GLU A 158 -6.80 8.95 -11.53
N TYR A 159 -5.79 8.19 -11.06
CA TYR A 159 -4.94 8.56 -9.92
C TYR A 159 -3.89 9.63 -10.28
N LYS A 160 -4.32 10.71 -10.95
CA LYS A 160 -3.46 11.76 -11.52
C LYS A 160 -2.53 12.40 -10.48
N HIS A 161 -3.03 12.60 -9.25
CA HIS A 161 -2.23 13.18 -8.16
C HIS A 161 -1.08 12.25 -7.77
N LEU A 162 -1.41 11.01 -7.39
CA LEU A 162 -0.44 9.97 -7.03
C LEU A 162 0.58 9.73 -8.15
N LEU A 163 0.13 9.58 -9.39
CA LEU A 163 1.02 9.37 -10.54
C LEU A 163 1.95 10.57 -10.79
N GLY A 164 1.47 11.79 -10.53
CA GLY A 164 2.26 13.02 -10.58
C GLY A 164 3.35 13.08 -9.50
N GLU A 165 3.03 12.70 -8.26
CA GLU A 165 4.01 12.67 -7.17
C GLU A 165 5.11 11.62 -7.41
N LEU A 166 4.70 10.44 -7.87
CA LEU A 166 5.61 9.34 -8.20
C LEU A 166 6.60 9.70 -9.32
N THR A 167 6.21 10.54 -10.28
CA THR A 167 7.07 11.03 -11.36
C THR A 167 7.91 12.24 -10.96
N ALA A 168 7.41 13.12 -10.10
CA ALA A 168 8.14 14.30 -9.63
C ALA A 168 9.38 13.94 -8.79
N GLY A 169 9.33 12.83 -8.05
CA GLY A 169 10.45 12.35 -7.24
C GLY A 169 11.71 11.96 -8.04
N ASP A 170 11.62 11.82 -9.36
CA ASP A 170 12.75 11.48 -10.25
C ASP A 170 13.54 12.70 -10.74
N LYS A 171 13.12 13.93 -10.41
CA LYS A 171 13.95 15.12 -10.66
C LYS A 171 15.14 15.13 -9.68
N PRO A 172 16.39 15.21 -10.15
CA PRO A 172 17.52 15.42 -9.25
C PRO A 172 17.32 16.73 -8.50
N SER A 173 17.57 16.73 -7.20
CA SER A 173 17.61 17.93 -6.38
C SER A 173 18.67 18.88 -6.91
N GLU A 174 18.25 19.93 -7.63
CA GLU A 174 19.09 21.10 -7.94
C GLU A 174 19.28 21.93 -6.66
N GLU A 175 20.01 21.40 -5.69
CA GLU A 175 20.56 22.17 -4.57
C GLU A 175 22.02 21.78 -4.39
N GLY A 176 22.90 22.58 -4.99
CA GLY A 176 24.34 22.44 -4.85
C GLY A 176 25.11 23.02 -6.01
N THR A 177 25.05 24.33 -6.22
CA THR A 177 26.13 25.12 -6.85
C THR A 177 25.83 26.62 -6.75
N ALA A 178 26.17 27.21 -5.61
CA ALA A 178 26.55 28.61 -5.56
C ALA A 178 27.53 28.80 -4.39
N GLU A 179 28.55 29.63 -4.63
CA GLU A 179 29.59 30.08 -3.69
C GLU A 179 30.92 29.29 -3.68
N THR A 180 31.67 29.43 -4.78
CA THR A 180 33.08 29.82 -4.69
C THR A 180 33.34 30.92 -5.72
N SER A 181 33.47 32.15 -5.25
CA SER A 181 34.22 33.26 -5.88
C SER A 181 34.54 34.30 -4.83
#